data_AF-A0A3B0QTL2-F1
#
_entry.id   AF-A0A3B0QTL2-F1
#
_cell.length_a   1.000
_cell.length_b   1.000
_cell.length_c   1.000
_cell.angle_alpha   90.00
_cell.angle_beta   90.00
_cell.angle_gamma   90.00
#
_symmetry.space_group_name_H-M   'P 1'
#
loop_
_entity.id
_entity.type
_entity.pdbx_description
1 polymer ?
#
loop_
_entity_poly.entity_id
_entity_poly.type
_entity_poly.pdbx_seq_one_letter_code
_entity_poly.pdbx_strand_id
1 'polypeptide(L)' 'GNATIKTFDIYGRLLQNIENTFIQNNFTKEIDLPQNQLSFIVIEGEHFNKTLKVIAH' A
#
# COMPACT_ATOMS: atom_id res chain seq x y z
N GLY A 1 1.61 -15.40 3.29
CA GLY A 1 1.86 -15.38 1.84
C GLY A 1 2.62 -14.13 1.48
N ASN A 2 3.40 -14.16 0.40
CA ASN A 2 4.10 -12.96 -0.07
C ASN A 2 3.12 -12.00 -0.76
N ALA A 3 3.34 -10.71 -0.58
CA ALA A 3 2.58 -9.66 -1.23
C ALA A 3 3.48 -8.50 -1.63
N THR A 4 2.99 -7.72 -2.59
CA THR A 4 3.56 -6.46 -3.01
C THR A 4 2.65 -5.33 -2.54
N ILE A 5 3.22 -4.29 -1.95
CA ILE A 5 2.51 -3.11 -1.49
C ILE A 5 2.98 -1.93 -2.34
N LYS A 6 2.05 -1.31 -3.06
CA LYS A 6 2.31 -0.13 -3.89
C LYS A 6 1.50 1.04 -3.38
N THR A 7 2.10 2.21 -3.36
CA THR A 7 1.44 3.45 -2.96
C THR A 7 1.44 4.40 -4.14
N PHE A 8 0.30 5.01 -4.44
CA PHE A 8 0.12 5.97 -5.53
C PHE A 8 -0.52 7.25 -5.02
N ASP A 9 -0.22 8.36 -5.68
CA ASP A 9 -1.01 9.59 -5.53
C ASP A 9 -2.27 9.61 -6.41
N ILE A 10 -3.04 10.70 -6.31
CA ILE A 10 -4.26 10.91 -7.09
C ILE A 10 -4.04 11.02 -8.60
N TYR A 11 -2.80 11.26 -9.04
CA TYR A 11 -2.43 11.33 -10.45
C TYR A 11 -1.92 9.98 -10.97
N GLY A 12 -1.91 8.94 -10.13
CA GLY A 12 -1.39 7.62 -10.47
C GLY A 12 0.12 7.51 -10.44
N ARG A 13 0.83 8.50 -9.88
CA ARG A 13 2.30 8.42 -9.73
C ARG A 13 2.64 7.49 -8.58
N LEU A 14 3.55 6.55 -8.84
CA LEU A 14 4.06 5.62 -7.83
C LEU A 14 4.91 6.39 -6.81
N LEU A 15 4.49 6.35 -5.55
CA LEU A 15 5.18 6.96 -4.42
C LEU A 15 6.12 5.96 -3.74
N GLN A 16 5.67 4.70 -3.62
CA GLN A 16 6.43 3.64 -2.96
C GLN A 16 6.06 2.27 -3.53
N ASN A 17 7.04 1.36 -3.59
CA ASN A 17 6.85 -0.04 -3.95
C ASN A 17 7.65 -0.92 -2.98
N ILE A 18 6.97 -1.80 -2.25
CA ILE A 18 7.55 -2.76 -1.32
C ILE A 18 7.19 -4.16 -1.81
N GLU A 19 8.18 -4.87 -2.31
CA GLU A 19 8.00 -6.20 -2.90
C GLU A 19 8.30 -7.30 -1.88
N ASN A 20 7.76 -8.50 -2.15
CA ASN A 20 8.05 -9.73 -1.39
C ASN A 20 7.83 -9.61 0.13
N THR A 21 6.85 -8.80 0.54
CA THR A 21 6.50 -8.64 1.95
C THR A 21 5.74 -9.87 2.42
N PHE A 22 6.26 -10.53 3.46
CA PHE A 22 5.60 -11.69 4.05
C PHE A 22 4.42 -11.26 4.93
N ILE A 23 3.20 -11.61 4.52
CA ILE A 23 1.95 -11.31 5.24
C ILE A 23 1.42 -12.57 5.95
N GLN A 24 1.09 -12.41 7.22
CA GLN A 24 0.43 -13.40 8.07
C GLN A 24 -0.73 -12.75 8.84
N ASN A 25 -1.49 -13.53 9.62
CA ASN A 25 -2.56 -12.98 10.45
C ASN A 25 -2.01 -11.89 11.37
N ASN A 26 -2.74 -10.77 11.49
CA ASN A 26 -2.34 -9.57 12.24
C ASN A 26 -1.08 -8.85 11.74
N PHE A 27 -0.74 -9.01 10.45
CA PHE A 27 0.31 -8.24 9.82
C PHE A 27 0.04 -6.72 9.91
N THR A 28 1.06 -5.99 10.32
CA THR A 28 1.09 -4.52 10.31
C THR A 28 2.36 -4.04 9.61
N LYS A 29 2.25 -2.93 8.88
CA LYS A 29 3.37 -2.30 8.19
C LYS A 29 3.16 -0.79 8.20
N GLU A 30 4.21 -0.09 8.60
CA GLU A 30 4.27 1.36 8.50
C GLU A 30 4.56 1.77 7.05
N ILE A 31 3.83 2.76 6.58
CA ILE A 31 3.91 3.31 5.22
C ILE A 31 3.92 4.82 5.36
N ASP A 32 5.01 5.44 4.92
CA ASP A 32 5.13 6.88 4.88
C ASP A 32 4.31 7.45 3.72
N LEU A 33 3.36 8.32 4.03
CA LEU A 33 2.50 8.97 3.05
C LEU A 33 2.70 10.49 3.10
N PRO A 34 2.60 11.17 1.93
CA PRO A 34 2.53 12.62 1.90
C PRO A 34 1.34 13.14 2.71
N GLN A 35 1.59 14.15 3.53
CA GLN A 35 0.59 14.75 4.41
C GLN A 35 -0.43 15.59 3.66
N ASN A 36 -1.68 15.63 4.18
CA ASN A 36 -2.80 16.39 3.62
C ASN A 36 -3.11 16.07 2.14
N GLN A 37 -2.78 14.86 1.72
CA GLN A 37 -2.97 14.39 0.36
C GLN A 37 -3.65 13.03 0.35
N LEU A 38 -4.56 12.85 -0.61
CA LEU A 38 -5.15 11.55 -0.86
C LEU A 38 -4.12 10.62 -1.55
N SER A 39 -3.97 9.43 -1.00
CA SER A 39 -3.13 8.36 -1.52
C SER A 39 -3.91 7.06 -1.66
N PHE A 40 -3.48 6.22 -2.60
CA PHE A 40 -4.01 4.87 -2.81
C PHE A 40 -2.94 3.84 -2.45
N ILE A 41 -3.26 2.92 -1.55
CA ILE A 41 -2.38 1.80 -1.19
C ILE A 41 -2.97 0.54 -1.80
N VAL A 42 -2.22 -0.11 -2.68
CA VAL A 42 -2.61 -1.36 -3.36
C VAL A 42 -1.77 -2.49 -2.76
N ILE A 43 -2.44 -3.54 -2.28
CA ILE A 43 -1.81 -4.73 -1.71
C ILE A 43 -2.17 -5.91 -2.60
N GLU A 44 -1.17 -6.44 -3.30
CA GLU A 44 -1.27 -7.53 -4.26
C GLU A 44 -0.60 -8.78 -3.69
N GLY A 45 -1.38 -9.76 -3.24
CA GLY A 45 -0.92 -11.09 -2.89
C GLY A 45 -1.32 -12.12 -3.95
N GLU A 46 -0.79 -13.34 -3.85
CA GLU A 46 -1.03 -14.43 -4.81
C GLU A 46 -2.52 -14.71 -5.08
N HIS A 47 -3.37 -14.52 -4.08
CA HIS A 47 -4.82 -14.83 -4.17
C HIS A 47 -5.71 -13.67 -3.75
N PHE A 48 -5.16 -12.48 -3.56
CA PHE A 48 -5.97 -11.32 -3.18
C PHE A 48 -5.38 -10.02 -3.72
N ASN A 49 -6.27 -9.11 -4.07
CA ASN A 49 -5.93 -7.73 -4.36
C ASN A 49 -6.83 -6.83 -3.53
N LYS A 50 -6.25 -5.89 -2.79
CA LYS A 50 -6.98 -4.93 -1.97
C LYS A 50 -6.44 -3.53 -2.23
N THR A 51 -7.34 -2.55 -2.20
CA THR A 51 -7.00 -1.13 -2.33
C THR A 51 -7.56 -0.38 -1.15
N LEU A 52 -6.72 0.45 -0.54
CA LEU A 52 -7.07 1.38 0.53
C LEU A 52 -6.96 2.80 -0.01
N LYS A 53 -7.97 3.62 0.28
CA LYS A 53 -7.99 5.05 0.00
C LYS A 53 -7.71 5.79 1.31
N VAL A 54 -6.57 6.48 1.41
CA VAL A 54 -6.06 7.03 2.68
C VAL A 54 -5.74 8.52 2.52
N ILE A 55 -6.09 9.31 3.53
CA ILE A 55 -5.62 10.70 3.68
C ILE A 55 -4.79 10.72 4.97
N ALA A 56 -3.49 11.01 4.85
CA ALA A 56 -2.62 11.21 6.00
C ALA A 56 -2.80 12.63 6.56
N HIS A 57 -2.82 12.74 7.89
CA HIS A 57 -2.93 13.99 8.65
C HIS A 57 -1.68 14.22 9.51
#